data_AF-A0A938EQT6-F1
#
_entry.id   AF-A0A938EQT6-F1
#
_cell.length_a   1.000
_cell.length_b   1.000
_cell.length_c   1.000
_cell.angle_alpha   90.00
_cell.angle_beta   90.00
_cell.angle_gamma   90.00
#
_symmetry.space_group_name_H-M   'P 1'
#
loop_
_entity.id
_entity.type
_entity.pdbx_description
1 polymer ?
#
loop_
_entity_poly.entity_id
_entity_poly.type
_entity_poly.pdbx_seq_one_letter_code
_entity_poly.pdbx_strand_id
1 'polypeptide(L)' 'MSYLSGLGGRDMAVDLGTANTLVYVKGRGIVLSEPSVVAIDQRTGDVHAVG' A
#
# COMPACT_ATOMS: atom_id res chain seq x y z
N MET A 1 -2.51 -24.70 -23.25
CA MET A 1 -3.09 -24.64 -21.89
C MET A 1 -3.08 -23.19 -21.41
N SER A 2 -3.89 -22.34 -22.01
CA SER A 2 -4.19 -21.01 -21.47
C SER A 2 -5.44 -21.13 -20.62
N TYR A 3 -5.28 -21.13 -19.30
CA TYR A 3 -6.41 -21.05 -18.38
C TYR A 3 -6.07 -20.00 -17.31
N LEU A 4 -6.88 -18.93 -17.28
CA LEU A 4 -7.13 -18.07 -16.10
C LEU A 4 -6.13 -16.95 -15.78
N SER A 5 -5.94 -15.99 -16.69
CA SER A 5 -5.38 -14.66 -16.39
C SER A 5 -6.46 -13.67 -15.88
N GLY A 6 -7.34 -14.07 -14.95
CA GLY A 6 -8.62 -13.36 -14.74
C GLY A 6 -9.08 -13.01 -13.33
N LEU A 7 -8.88 -13.84 -12.29
CA LEU A 7 -9.61 -13.67 -11.01
C LEU A 7 -8.80 -14.12 -9.77
N GLY A 8 -7.48 -13.98 -9.77
CA GLY A 8 -6.66 -14.21 -8.57
C GLY A 8 -6.45 -12.90 -7.83
N GLY A 9 -7.21 -12.65 -6.76
CA GLY A 9 -6.87 -11.57 -5.83
C GLY A 9 -5.41 -11.70 -5.43
N ARG A 10 -4.61 -10.64 -5.56
CA ARG A 10 -3.25 -10.65 -5.03
C ARG A 10 -3.37 -10.73 -3.51
N ASP A 11 -3.15 -11.91 -2.94
CA ASP A 11 -3.09 -12.12 -1.49
C ASP A 11 -2.12 -11.08 -0.89
N MET A 12 -2.68 -10.10 -0.17
CA MET A 12 -1.97 -8.95 0.37
C MET A 12 -2.29 -8.78 1.85
N ALA A 13 -1.28 -8.42 2.63
CA ALA A 13 -1.44 -7.93 4.01
C ALA A 13 -0.94 -6.49 4.08
N VAL A 14 -1.67 -5.66 4.83
CA VAL A 14 -1.32 -4.25 5.07
C VAL A 14 -1.21 -4.05 6.56
N ASP A 15 -0.06 -3.53 6.99
CA ASP A 15 0.19 -3.10 8.37
C ASP A 15 0.18 -1.57 8.39
N LEU A 16 -0.72 -0.99 9.19
CA LEU A 16 -0.94 0.45 9.30
C LEU A 16 -0.46 0.94 10.69
N GLY A 17 0.84 0.83 10.93
CA GLY A 17 1.47 1.29 12.15
C GLY A 17 1.51 2.82 12.24
N THR A 18 1.60 3.37 13.44
CA THR A 18 1.72 4.83 13.66
C THR A 18 2.98 5.42 13.01
N ALA A 19 4.08 4.66 12.99
CA ALA A 19 5.35 5.12 12.44
C ALA A 19 5.53 4.73 10.96
N ASN A 20 5.13 3.51 10.59
CA ASN A 20 5.36 2.96 9.26
C ASN A 20 4.15 2.19 8.75
N THR A 21 3.95 2.28 7.44
CA THR A 21 3.01 1.47 6.69
C THR A 21 3.79 0.42 5.91
N LEU A 22 3.41 -0.85 6.06
CA LEU A 22 4.02 -1.95 5.32
C LEU A 22 2.98 -2.67 4.48
N VAL A 23 3.36 -3.06 3.27
CA VAL A 23 2.53 -3.90 2.41
C VAL A 23 3.30 -5.16 2.05
N TYR A 24 2.72 -6.32 2.35
CA TYR A 24 3.23 -7.63 1.95
C TYR A 24 2.34 -8.23 0.85
N VAL A 25 2.94 -8.81 -0.18
CA VAL A 25 2.24 -9.59 -1.19
C VAL A 25 2.78 -11.02 -1.19
N LYS A 26 1.88 -12.01 -1.10
CA LYS A 26 2.24 -13.43 -1.09
C LYS A 26 3.03 -13.78 -2.35
N GLY A 27 4.18 -14.42 -2.13
CA GLY A 27 5.12 -14.79 -3.21
C GLY A 27 5.97 -13.62 -3.76
N ARG A 28 5.80 -12.39 -3.25
CA ARG A 28 6.67 -11.24 -3.57
C ARG A 28 7.41 -10.67 -2.37
N GLY A 29 6.91 -10.88 -1.15
CA GLY A 29 7.50 -10.30 0.05
C GLY A 29 6.93 -8.92 0.38
N ILE A 30 7.69 -8.12 1.12
CA ILE A 30 7.36 -6.72 1.42
C ILE A 30 7.57 -5.90 0.14
N VAL A 31 6.51 -5.24 -0.32
CA VAL A 31 6.50 -4.43 -1.54
C VAL A 31 6.38 -2.92 -1.26
N LEU A 32 6.08 -2.54 -0.02
CA LEU A 32 6.08 -1.15 0.47
C LEU A 32 6.52 -1.13 1.93
N SER A 33 7.36 -0.17 2.29
CA SER A 33 7.81 0.10 3.67
C SER A 33 8.14 1.59 3.79
N GLU A 34 7.11 2.41 3.96
CA GLU A 34 7.23 3.87 4.03
C GLU A 34 6.79 4.38 5.42
N PRO A 35 7.23 5.55 5.86
CA PRO A 35 6.62 6.20 7.03
C PRO A 35 5.10 6.41 6.86
N SER A 36 4.36 6.34 7.98
CA SER A 36 2.91 6.53 8.01
C SER A 36 2.52 8.01 8.09
N VAL A 37 3.04 8.80 7.15
CA VAL A 37 2.87 10.26 7.11
C VAL A 37 2.17 10.67 5.81
N VAL A 38 1.34 11.71 5.93
CA VAL A 38 0.67 12.37 4.80
C VAL A 38 0.82 13.86 4.96
N ALA A 39 1.30 14.55 3.92
CA ALA A 39 1.32 16.00 3.86
C ALA A 39 0.02 16.52 3.23
N ILE A 40 -0.74 17.30 3.99
CA ILE A 40 -2.04 17.87 3.60
C ILE A 40 -2.04 19.40 3.66
N ASP A 41 -2.67 20.04 2.67
CA ASP A 41 -3.05 21.45 2.76
C ASP A 41 -4.21 21.59 3.76
N GLN A 42 -4.02 22.37 4.82
CA GLN A 42 -5.04 22.52 5.87
C GLN A 42 -6.25 23.37 5.45
N ARG A 43 -6.13 24.16 4.38
CA ARG A 43 -7.16 25.07 3.89
C ARG A 43 -8.01 24.41 2.81
N THR A 44 -7.42 23.60 1.93
CA THR A 44 -8.14 22.91 0.86
C THR A 44 -8.42 21.44 1.15
N GLY A 45 -7.62 20.80 2.02
CA GLY A 45 -7.64 19.36 2.27
C GLY A 45 -6.89 18.54 1.23
N ASP A 46 -6.20 19.18 0.28
CA ASP A 46 -5.48 18.47 -0.78
C ASP A 46 -4.26 17.73 -0.22
N VAL A 47 -4.01 16.52 -0.74
CA VAL A 47 -2.82 15.73 -0.41
C VAL A 47 -1.67 16.13 -1.35
N HIS A 48 -0.54 16.54 -0.77
CA HIS A 48 0.66 16.91 -1.52
C HIS A 48 1.69 15.79 -1.59
N ALA A 49 1.80 14.96 -0.55
CA ALA A 49 2.74 13.85 -0.49
C ALA A 49 2.26 12.77 0.49
N VAL A 50 2.74 11.55 0.29
CA VAL A 50 2.57 10.39 1.17
C VAL A 50 3.90 9.67 1.33
N GLY A 51 4.06 9.01 2.47
CA GLY A 51 5.32 8.39 2.88
C GLY A 51 6.07 9.25 3.88
#